data_AF-A0A4Q3Z0C1-F1
#
_entry.id   AF-A0A4Q3Z0C1-F1
#
_cell.length_a   1.000
_cell.length_b   1.000
_cell.length_c   1.000
_cell.angle_alpha   90.00
_cell.angle_beta   90.00
_cell.angle_gamma   90.00
#
_symmetry.space_group_name_H-M   'P 1'
#
loop_
_entity.id
_entity.type
_entity.pdbx_description
1 polymer ?
#
loop_
_entity_poly.entity_id
_entity_poly.type
_entity_poly.pdbx_seq_one_letter_code
_entity_poly.pdbx_strand_id
1 'polypeptide(L)'
;ARLNKSDTTDAEGLAQLARTGWFAEVHVRSEAADRLRMLIGSRERLVQLRRDLEAHVRGILKTFGIRLSAINKGHMRQGFRDQLAAVTQTDPTLARVMAGFIDTHETLCTATAALDAELRSIARKTPVSRRLMTIPGVGPI
;
A
#
# COMPACT_ATOMS: atom_id res chain seq x y z
N ALA A 1 -19.70 -3.10 -33.39
CA ALA A 1 -20.25 -2.93 -32.03
C ALA A 1 -21.65 -2.35 -32.16
N ARG A 2 -22.68 -2.93 -31.53
CA ARG A 2 -24.04 -2.33 -31.53
C ARG A 2 -24.03 -1.11 -30.63
N LEU A 3 -24.58 0.02 -31.12
CA LEU A 3 -24.39 1.37 -30.58
C LEU A 3 -25.25 1.73 -29.35
N ASN A 4 -26.21 0.88 -28.96
CA ASN A 4 -27.10 1.17 -27.83
C ASN A 4 -26.91 0.13 -26.73
N LYS A 5 -26.19 0.50 -25.67
CA LYS A 5 -26.06 -0.30 -24.46
C LYS A 5 -27.39 -0.26 -23.70
N SER A 6 -27.99 -1.42 -23.47
CA SER A 6 -29.15 -1.60 -22.58
C SER A 6 -29.04 -2.94 -21.86
N ASP A 7 -29.60 -3.05 -20.65
CA ASP A 7 -29.56 -4.29 -19.86
C ASP A 7 -30.15 -5.48 -20.64
N THR A 8 -31.22 -5.25 -21.40
CA THR A 8 -31.83 -6.28 -22.27
C THR A 8 -30.86 -6.77 -23.35
N THR A 9 -30.15 -5.85 -24.02
CA THR A 9 -29.20 -6.20 -25.08
C THR A 9 -27.96 -6.89 -24.52
N ASP A 10 -27.49 -6.47 -23.34
CA ASP A 10 -26.38 -7.10 -22.62
C ASP A 10 -26.76 -8.53 -22.17
N ALA A 11 -27.97 -8.73 -21.63
CA ALA A 11 -28.48 -10.04 -21.26
C ALA A 11 -28.63 -10.99 -22.47
N GLU A 12 -29.16 -10.50 -23.59
CA GLU A 12 -29.26 -11.29 -24.83
C GLU A 12 -27.87 -11.67 -25.37
N GLY A 13 -26.91 -10.74 -25.32
CA GLY A 13 -25.52 -10.97 -25.69
C GLY A 13 -24.86 -12.05 -24.83
N LEU A 14 -24.99 -11.96 -23.50
CA LEU A 14 -24.49 -12.98 -22.57
C LEU A 14 -25.15 -14.34 -22.81
N ALA A 15 -26.46 -14.37 -23.06
CA ALA A 15 -27.17 -15.61 -23.37
C ALA A 15 -26.69 -16.22 -24.69
N GLN A 16 -26.39 -15.42 -25.72
CA GLN A 16 -25.84 -15.91 -26.97
C GLN A 16 -24.43 -16.47 -26.78
N LEU A 17 -23.56 -15.80 -26.01
CA LEU A 17 -22.23 -16.30 -25.67
C LEU A 17 -22.29 -17.65 -24.92
N ALA A 18 -23.20 -17.76 -23.95
CA ALA A 18 -23.43 -19.00 -23.22
C ALA A 18 -23.95 -20.12 -24.13
N ARG A 19 -24.89 -19.82 -25.04
CA ARG A 19 -25.43 -20.78 -26.02
C ARG A 19 -24.38 -21.31 -26.99
N THR A 20 -23.51 -20.45 -27.50
CA THR A 20 -22.50 -20.83 -28.50
C THR A 20 -21.22 -21.38 -27.87
N GLY A 21 -21.07 -21.30 -26.55
CA GLY A 21 -19.82 -21.60 -25.86
C GLY A 21 -18.69 -20.65 -26.27
N TRP A 22 -19.01 -19.48 -26.84
CA TRP A 22 -18.01 -18.55 -27.36
C TRP A 22 -17.48 -17.62 -26.25
N PHE A 23 -17.02 -18.22 -25.16
CA PHE A 23 -16.36 -17.54 -24.06
C PHE A 23 -15.15 -18.37 -23.59
N ALA A 24 -14.17 -17.72 -23.00
CA ALA A 24 -13.06 -18.40 -22.36
C ALA A 24 -13.44 -18.74 -20.92
N GLU A 25 -13.21 -19.98 -20.50
CA GLU A 25 -13.29 -20.34 -19.09
C GLU A 25 -12.20 -19.60 -18.31
N VAL A 26 -12.58 -18.98 -17.20
CA VAL A 26 -11.66 -18.27 -16.32
C VAL A 26 -11.69 -18.88 -14.94
N HIS A 27 -10.51 -19.02 -14.33
CA HIS A 27 -10.41 -19.46 -12.95
C HIS A 27 -11.03 -18.43 -12.01
N VAL A 28 -12.09 -18.82 -11.31
CA VAL A 28 -12.65 -18.03 -10.21
C VAL A 28 -11.77 -18.21 -8.98
N ARG A 29 -11.21 -17.10 -8.50
CA ARG A 29 -10.38 -17.10 -7.30
C ARG A 29 -11.19 -17.56 -6.11
N SER A 30 -10.56 -18.31 -5.21
CA SER A 30 -11.17 -18.63 -3.92
C SER A 30 -11.25 -17.38 -3.05
N GLU A 31 -12.22 -17.36 -2.15
CA GLU A 31 -12.38 -16.28 -1.17
C GLU A 31 -11.11 -16.10 -0.32
N ALA A 32 -10.41 -17.19 0.01
CA ALA A 32 -9.13 -17.14 0.71
C ALA A 32 -8.05 -16.42 -0.11
N ALA A 33 -8.02 -16.61 -1.43
CA ALA A 33 -7.09 -15.91 -2.32
C ALA A 33 -7.42 -14.41 -2.44
N ASP A 34 -8.71 -14.04 -2.42
CA ASP A 34 -9.13 -12.64 -2.42
C ASP A 34 -8.82 -11.95 -1.09
N ARG A 35 -9.01 -12.63 0.06
CA ARG A 35 -8.58 -12.12 1.38
C ARG A 35 -7.07 -11.87 1.43
N LEU A 36 -6.26 -12.79 0.89
CA LEU A 36 -4.80 -12.61 0.84
C LEU A 36 -4.41 -11.41 -0.04
N ARG A 37 -5.03 -11.27 -1.23
CA ARG A 37 -4.80 -10.12 -2.10
C ARG A 37 -5.20 -8.81 -1.45
N MET A 38 -6.31 -8.79 -0.72
CA MET A 38 -6.74 -7.62 0.05
C MET A 38 -5.65 -7.19 1.04
N LEU A 39 -5.10 -8.12 1.84
CA LEU A 39 -4.02 -7.81 2.79
C LEU A 39 -2.78 -7.22 2.10
N ILE A 40 -2.34 -7.83 0.99
CA ILE A 40 -1.18 -7.36 0.20
C ILE A 40 -1.44 -5.96 -0.35
N GLY A 41 -2.61 -5.73 -0.97
CA GLY A 41 -2.97 -4.44 -1.55
C GLY A 41 -3.15 -3.34 -0.50
N SER A 42 -3.75 -3.65 0.65
CA SER A 42 -3.85 -2.72 1.78
C SER A 42 -2.48 -2.30 2.30
N ARG A 43 -1.57 -3.28 2.46
CA ARG A 43 -0.19 -3.01 2.87
C ARG A 43 0.54 -2.12 1.87
N GLU A 44 0.44 -2.43 0.58
CA GLU A 44 1.02 -1.61 -0.48
C GLU A 44 0.48 -0.18 -0.44
N ARG A 45 -0.84 -0.02 -0.27
CA ARG A 45 -1.47 1.31 -0.17
C ARG A 45 -0.95 2.11 1.01
N LEU A 46 -0.81 1.51 2.20
CA LEU A 46 -0.27 2.18 3.39
C LEU A 46 1.19 2.60 3.19
N VAL A 47 2.00 1.75 2.56
CA VAL A 47 3.38 2.12 2.20
C VAL A 47 3.41 3.31 1.26
N GLN A 48 2.53 3.34 0.26
CA GLN A 48 2.44 4.46 -0.68
C GLN A 48 2.01 5.75 0.03
N LEU A 49 0.95 5.70 0.86
CA LEU A 49 0.51 6.85 1.66
C LEU A 49 1.62 7.42 2.52
N ARG A 50 2.41 6.56 3.18
CA ARG A 50 3.56 7.00 3.98
C ARG A 50 4.61 7.71 3.12
N ARG A 51 4.93 7.15 1.95
CA ARG A 51 5.90 7.76 1.02
C ARG A 51 5.42 9.11 0.51
N ASP A 52 4.14 9.20 0.15
CA ASP A 52 3.52 10.45 -0.33
C ASP A 52 3.56 11.52 0.76
N LEU A 53 3.24 11.16 2.01
CA LEU A 53 3.36 12.05 3.16
C LEU A 53 4.80 12.53 3.38
N GLU A 54 5.77 11.62 3.40
CA GLU A 54 7.19 11.97 3.54
C GLU A 54 7.66 12.91 2.42
N ALA A 55 7.25 12.64 1.17
CA ALA A 55 7.57 13.47 0.02
C ALA A 55 6.93 14.86 0.13
N HIS A 56 5.66 14.93 0.52
CA HIS A 56 4.93 16.18 0.71
C HIS A 56 5.59 17.06 1.78
N VAL A 57 5.89 16.49 2.96
CA VAL A 57 6.58 17.19 4.05
C VAL A 57 7.95 17.69 3.59
N ARG A 58 8.75 16.87 2.90
CA ARG A 58 10.03 17.32 2.32
C ARG A 58 9.82 18.50 1.36
N GLY A 59 8.76 18.46 0.56
CA GLY A 59 8.37 19.55 -0.35
C GLY A 59 8.11 20.86 0.39
N ILE A 60 7.31 20.82 1.45
CA ILE A 60 7.04 21.99 2.32
C ILE A 60 8.35 22.51 2.92
N LEU A 61 9.15 21.66 3.55
CA LEU A 61 10.37 22.11 4.23
C LEU A 61 11.39 22.75 3.26
N LYS A 62 11.41 22.29 2.00
CA LYS A 62 12.27 22.85 0.96
C LYS A 62 11.93 24.31 0.63
N THR A 63 10.66 24.74 0.72
CA THR A 63 10.29 26.15 0.48
C THR A 63 10.86 27.09 1.54
N PHE A 64 11.14 26.56 2.73
CA PHE A 64 11.77 27.29 3.84
C PHE A 64 13.30 27.07 3.89
N GLY A 65 13.91 26.49 2.85
CA GLY A 65 15.35 26.23 2.79
C GLY A 65 15.82 25.06 3.67
N ILE A 66 14.90 24.29 4.25
CA ILE A 66 15.22 23.21 5.18
C ILE A 66 15.31 21.89 4.42
N ARG A 67 16.41 21.16 4.61
CA ARG A 67 16.64 19.86 3.97
C ARG A 67 16.73 18.76 5.03
N LEU A 68 15.80 17.81 4.95
CA LEU A 68 15.87 16.58 5.74
C LEU A 68 16.96 15.66 5.19
N SER A 69 17.74 15.07 6.10
CA SER A 69 18.75 14.06 5.79
C SER A 69 18.13 12.74 5.31
N ALA A 70 18.99 11.78 4.96
CA ALA A 70 18.53 10.45 4.57
C ALA A 70 17.82 9.78 5.77
N ILE A 71 16.63 9.25 5.54
CA ILE A 71 15.88 8.51 6.57
C ILE A 71 16.35 7.06 6.51
N ASN A 72 16.90 6.57 7.61
CA ASN A 72 17.19 5.17 7.83
C ASN A 72 15.89 4.34 7.86
N LYS A 73 15.94 3.13 7.27
CA LYS A 73 14.78 2.23 7.21
C LYS A 73 14.41 1.59 8.56
N GLY A 74 15.28 1.72 9.57
CA GLY A 74 15.10 1.13 10.91
C GLY A 74 14.11 1.90 11.80
N HIS A 75 13.77 1.30 12.94
CA HIS A 75 12.97 1.92 14.01
C HIS A 75 11.68 2.61 13.53
N MET A 76 10.90 1.98 12.63
CA MET A 76 9.66 2.57 12.09
C MET A 76 9.86 3.99 11.53
N ARG A 77 11.03 4.24 10.92
CA ARG A 77 11.42 5.55 10.39
C ARG A 77 11.36 6.67 11.44
N GLN A 78 11.66 6.37 12.70
CA GLN A 78 11.67 7.34 13.80
C GLN A 78 12.54 8.56 13.45
N GLY A 79 13.68 8.36 12.79
CA GLY A 79 14.54 9.46 12.35
C GLY A 79 13.89 10.49 11.42
N PHE A 80 12.76 10.16 10.76
CA PHE A 80 11.95 11.17 10.07
C PHE A 80 11.23 12.09 11.05
N ARG A 81 10.53 11.50 12.04
CA ARG A 81 9.78 12.23 13.06
C ARG A 81 10.70 13.07 13.93
N ASP A 82 11.87 12.54 14.30
CA ASP A 82 12.88 13.25 15.08
C ASP A 82 13.39 14.50 14.34
N GLN A 83 13.65 14.38 13.04
CA GLN A 83 14.08 15.53 12.22
C GLN A 83 12.97 16.57 12.07
N LEU A 84 11.72 16.15 11.90
CA LEU A 84 10.58 17.08 11.88
C LEU A 84 10.50 17.84 13.21
N ALA A 85 10.56 17.12 14.34
CA ALA A 85 10.50 17.72 15.67
C ALA A 85 11.67 18.67 15.96
N ALA A 86 12.86 18.42 15.39
CA ALA A 86 14.01 19.32 15.52
C ALA A 86 13.83 20.60 14.68
N VAL A 87 13.34 20.47 13.45
CA VAL A 87 13.14 21.58 12.51
C VAL A 87 12.05 22.55 12.97
N THR A 88 11.07 22.06 13.71
CA THR A 88 9.91 22.85 14.14
C THR A 88 10.15 23.69 15.38
N GLN A 89 11.32 23.60 16.02
CA GLN A 89 11.61 24.34 17.25
C GLN A 89 11.66 25.86 17.05
N THR A 90 11.93 26.32 15.83
CA THR A 90 12.13 27.73 15.50
C THR A 90 10.90 28.44 14.93
N ASP A 91 9.86 27.72 14.51
CA ASP A 91 8.64 28.28 13.92
C ASP A 91 7.38 27.61 14.50
N PRO A 92 6.59 28.32 15.33
CA PRO A 92 5.36 27.80 15.92
C PRO A 92 4.28 27.39 14.90
N THR A 93 4.23 28.06 13.75
CA THR A 93 3.27 27.73 12.68
C THR A 93 3.66 26.41 12.02
N LEU A 94 4.94 26.28 11.69
CA LEU A 94 5.50 25.04 11.16
C LEU A 94 5.33 23.89 12.16
N ALA A 95 5.56 24.13 13.46
CA ALA A 95 5.37 23.15 14.52
C ALA A 95 3.95 22.60 14.59
N ARG A 96 2.94 23.48 14.53
CA ARG A 96 1.55 23.06 14.56
C ARG A 96 1.17 22.19 13.36
N VAL A 97 1.63 22.56 12.16
CA VAL A 97 1.36 21.78 10.94
C VAL A 97 2.09 20.43 10.98
N MET A 98 3.36 20.43 11.38
CA MET A 98 4.17 19.21 11.40
C MET A 98 3.73 18.21 12.46
N ALA A 99 3.16 18.66 13.58
CA ALA A 99 2.61 17.75 14.60
C ALA A 99 1.60 16.76 14.01
N GLY A 100 0.64 17.24 13.19
CA GLY A 100 -0.34 16.37 12.54
C GLY A 100 0.30 15.38 11.55
N PHE A 101 1.37 15.79 10.86
CA PHE A 101 2.11 14.89 9.97
C PHE A 101 2.91 13.83 10.73
N ILE A 102 3.48 14.17 11.89
CA ILE A 102 4.19 13.23 12.76
C ILE A 102 3.23 12.11 13.21
N ASP A 103 2.06 12.48 13.75
CA ASP A 103 1.06 11.53 14.25
C ASP A 103 0.51 10.63 13.14
N THR A 104 0.19 11.24 11.98
CA THR A 104 -0.28 10.50 10.80
C THR A 104 0.79 9.53 10.30
N HIS A 105 2.05 9.97 10.23
CA HIS A 105 3.17 9.14 9.80
C HIS A 105 3.41 7.96 10.77
N GLU A 106 3.33 8.18 12.08
CA GLU A 106 3.42 7.12 13.08
C GLU A 106 2.31 6.08 12.93
N THR A 107 1.07 6.55 12.73
CA THR A 107 -0.09 5.69 12.49
C THR A 107 0.11 4.83 11.23
N LEU A 108 0.55 5.44 10.13
CA LEU A 108 0.85 4.72 8.88
C LEU A 108 1.96 3.68 9.05
N CYS A 109 3.03 4.02 9.78
CA CYS A 109 4.11 3.07 10.11
C CYS A 109 3.60 1.89 10.92
N THR A 110 2.80 2.14 11.97
CA THR A 110 2.26 1.11 12.86
C THR A 110 1.29 0.18 12.12
N ALA A 111 0.36 0.75 11.35
CA ALA A 111 -0.59 -0.03 10.54
C ALA A 111 0.13 -0.87 9.47
N THR A 112 1.15 -0.30 8.80
CA THR A 112 1.97 -1.04 7.84
C THR A 112 2.70 -2.21 8.52
N ALA A 113 3.26 -1.98 9.71
CA ALA A 113 3.99 -3.01 10.45
C ALA A 113 3.09 -4.16 10.91
N ALA A 114 1.85 -3.86 11.29
CA ALA A 114 0.86 -4.87 11.65
C ALA A 114 0.53 -5.79 10.46
N LEU A 115 0.22 -5.21 9.29
CA LEU A 115 -0.02 -6.00 8.07
C LEU A 115 1.23 -6.75 7.60
N ASP A 116 2.42 -6.15 7.73
CA ASP A 116 3.69 -6.84 7.44
C ASP A 116 3.90 -8.06 8.34
N ALA A 117 3.56 -7.97 9.63
CA ALA A 117 3.68 -9.09 10.56
C ALA A 117 2.71 -10.22 10.19
N GLU A 118 1.47 -9.88 9.84
CA GLU A 118 0.46 -10.85 9.40
C GLU A 118 0.87 -11.55 8.10
N LEU A 119 1.24 -10.80 7.08
CA LEU A 119 1.70 -11.33 5.79
C LEU A 119 2.94 -12.23 5.95
N ARG A 120 3.89 -11.86 6.82
CA ARG A 120 5.04 -12.72 7.15
C ARG A 120 4.63 -14.02 7.82
N SER A 121 3.63 -13.98 8.72
CA SER A 121 3.09 -15.17 9.36
C SER A 121 2.45 -16.12 8.34
N ILE A 122 1.66 -15.57 7.41
CA ILE A 122 1.05 -16.33 6.31
C ILE A 122 2.15 -16.94 5.42
N ALA A 123 3.11 -16.15 4.96
CA ALA A 123 4.20 -16.61 4.09
C ALA A 123 5.00 -17.77 4.72
N ARG A 124 5.26 -17.72 6.04
CA ARG A 124 5.95 -18.79 6.77
C ARG A 124 5.14 -20.09 6.89
N LYS A 125 3.81 -20.01 6.85
CA LYS A 125 2.92 -21.19 6.93
C LYS A 125 2.66 -21.81 5.56
N THR A 126 2.79 -21.04 4.48
CA THR A 126 2.52 -21.49 3.10
C THR A 126 3.71 -22.25 2.50
N PRO A 127 3.57 -23.54 2.13
CA PRO A 127 4.67 -24.34 1.61
C PRO A 127 5.34 -23.76 0.36
N VAL A 128 4.55 -23.21 -0.57
CA VAL A 128 5.03 -22.59 -1.80
C VAL A 128 5.87 -21.34 -1.48
N SER A 129 5.36 -20.44 -0.64
CA SER A 129 6.08 -19.23 -0.22
C SER A 129 7.40 -19.58 0.46
N ARG A 130 7.43 -20.56 1.39
CA ARG A 130 8.69 -21.02 2.01
C ARG A 130 9.70 -21.52 0.98
N ARG A 131 9.25 -22.27 -0.03
CA ARG A 131 10.13 -22.77 -1.10
C ARG A 131 10.67 -21.62 -1.96
N LEU A 132 9.85 -20.62 -2.28
CA LEU A 132 10.29 -19.46 -3.03
C LEU A 132 11.30 -18.61 -2.23
N MET A 133 11.09 -18.48 -0.92
CA MET A 133 11.98 -17.74 -0.03
C MET A 133 13.37 -18.38 0.17
N THR A 134 13.63 -19.59 -0.35
CA THR A 134 14.99 -20.14 -0.37
C THR A 134 15.84 -19.56 -1.50
N ILE A 135 15.22 -18.86 -2.46
CA ILE A 135 15.92 -18.19 -3.55
C ILE A 135 16.54 -16.89 -3.01
N PRO A 136 17.84 -16.64 -3.24
CA PRO A 136 18.48 -15.40 -2.82
C PRO A 136 17.73 -14.16 -3.32
N GLY A 137 17.42 -13.24 -2.40
CA GLY A 137 16.69 -12.01 -2.70
C GLY A 137 15.16 -12.11 -2.62
N VAL A 138 14.59 -13.30 -2.44
CA VAL A 138 13.14 -13.49 -2.27
C VAL A 138 12.77 -13.47 -0.79
N GLY A 139 12.06 -12.42 -0.38
CA GLY A 139 11.56 -12.25 0.98
C GLY A 139 10.14 -12.80 1.19
N PRO A 140 9.62 -12.73 2.42
CA PRO A 140 8.22 -13.11 2.72
C PRO A 140 7.18 -12.15 2.15
N ILE A 141 7.59 -10.94 1.74
CA ILE A 141 6.78 -9.85 1.19
C ILE A 141 7.65 -9.13 0.15
#